data_AF-A0A961SX05-F1
#
_entry.id   AF-A0A961SX05-F1
#
_cell.length_a   1.000
_cell.length_b   1.000
_cell.length_c   1.000
_cell.angle_alpha   90.00
_cell.angle_beta   90.00
_cell.angle_gamma   90.00
#
_symmetry.space_group_name_H-M   'P 1'
#
loop_
_entity.id
_entity.type
_entity.pdbx_description
1 polymer ?
#
loop_
_entity_poly.entity_id
_entity_poly.type
_entity_poly.pdbx_seq_one_letter_code
_entity_poly.pdbx_strand_id
1 'polypeptide(L)' 'MNVKTNRIAFQGDFGANSDMACRDVFPDLSPLPCATFEDAFAAVENGDADLAMIPIENT' A
#
# COMPACT_ATOMS: atom_id res chain seq x y z
N MET A 1 8.10 20.88 -1.01
CA MET A 1 6.76 20.29 -1.18
C MET A 1 6.99 18.83 -1.49
N ASN A 2 6.56 17.91 -0.63
CA ASN A 2 6.70 16.48 -0.94
C ASN A 2 5.71 16.16 -2.05
N VAL A 3 6.19 15.78 -3.22
CA VAL A 3 5.32 15.40 -4.34
C VAL A 3 4.60 14.13 -3.92
N LYS A 4 3.27 14.20 -3.80
CA LYS A 4 2.43 13.03 -3.55
C LYS A 4 2.56 12.08 -4.74
N THR A 5 2.94 10.84 -4.48
CA THR A 5 3.06 9.77 -5.49
C THR A 5 1.71 9.21 -5.92
N ASN A 6 0.66 9.48 -5.13
CA ASN A 6 -0.68 8.95 -5.29
C ASN A 6 -0.71 7.41 -5.28
N ARG A 7 0.22 6.80 -4.53
CA ARG A 7 0.37 5.35 -4.38
C ARG A 7 0.13 4.90 -2.95
N ILE A 8 -0.41 3.70 -2.80
CA ILE A 8 -0.60 3.02 -1.51
C ILE A 8 0.09 1.67 -1.50
N ALA A 9 1.11 1.51 -0.65
CA ALA A 9 1.86 0.27 -0.53
C ALA A 9 1.06 -0.79 0.25
N PHE A 10 1.17 -2.06 -0.13
CA PHE A 10 0.59 -3.16 0.63
C PHE A 10 1.40 -4.43 0.42
N GLN A 11 1.37 -5.35 1.39
CA GLN A 11 2.04 -6.64 1.24
C GLN A 11 1.16 -7.62 0.44
N GLY A 12 1.75 -8.24 -0.58
CA GLY A 12 1.10 -9.25 -1.42
C GLY A 12 1.06 -8.85 -2.90
N ASP A 13 0.19 -9.53 -3.65
CA ASP A 13 0.01 -9.34 -5.09
C ASP A 13 -1.31 -8.64 -5.43
N PHE A 14 -1.41 -8.11 -6.65
CA PHE A 14 -2.68 -7.59 -7.18
C PHE A 14 -3.78 -8.67 -7.13
N GLY A 15 -4.96 -8.29 -6.67
CA GLY A 15 -6.08 -9.22 -6.43
C GLY A 15 -6.08 -9.88 -5.04
N ALA A 16 -5.05 -9.68 -4.20
CA ALA A 16 -5.11 -10.08 -2.80
C ALA A 16 -6.16 -9.26 -2.03
N ASN A 17 -6.57 -9.75 -0.85
CA ASN A 17 -7.52 -9.04 0.02
C ASN A 17 -7.03 -7.61 0.35
N SER A 18 -5.72 -7.43 0.53
CA SER A 18 -5.11 -6.12 0.76
C SER A 18 -5.21 -5.18 -0.45
N ASP A 19 -5.15 -5.68 -1.69
CA ASP A 19 -5.36 -4.87 -2.90
C ASP A 19 -6.82 -4.40 -2.98
N MET A 20 -7.78 -5.29 -2.68
CA MET A 20 -9.20 -4.91 -2.59
C MET A 20 -9.42 -3.87 -1.49
N ALA A 21 -8.83 -4.04 -0.30
CA ALA A 21 -8.94 -3.07 0.78
C ALA A 21 -8.36 -1.70 0.39
N CYS A 22 -7.22 -1.67 -0.32
CA CYS A 22 -6.67 -0.43 -0.87
C CYS A 22 -7.67 0.28 -1.78
N ARG A 23 -8.29 -0.44 -2.71
CA ARG A 23 -9.22 0.14 -3.68
C ARG A 23 -10.55 0.56 -3.08
N ASP A 24 -11.01 -0.13 -2.03
CA ASP A 24 -12.28 0.17 -1.37
C ASP A 24 -12.17 1.39 -0.46
N VAL A 25 -11.07 1.50 0.31
CA VAL A 25 -10.85 2.61 1.25
C VAL A 25 -10.23 3.83 0.56
N PHE A 26 -9.37 3.61 -0.42
CA PHE A 26 -8.66 4.66 -1.15
C PHE A 26 -8.75 4.46 -2.68
N PRO A 27 -9.95 4.64 -3.27
CA PRO A 27 -10.18 4.41 -4.70
C PRO A 27 -9.34 5.33 -5.61
N ASP A 28 -8.92 6.49 -5.11
CA ASP A 28 -8.12 7.46 -5.85
C ASP A 28 -6.62 7.13 -5.82
N LEU A 29 -6.15 6.22 -4.96
CA LEU A 29 -4.75 5.82 -4.86
C LEU A 29 -4.46 4.59 -5.73
N SER A 30 -3.30 4.56 -6.36
CA SER A 30 -2.82 3.40 -7.11
C SER A 30 -2.14 2.39 -6.17
N PRO A 31 -2.62 1.13 -6.08
CA PRO A 31 -1.99 0.13 -5.23
C PRO A 31 -0.57 -0.22 -5.70
N LEU A 32 0.36 -0.30 -4.74
CA LEU A 32 1.75 -0.69 -4.93
C LEU A 32 2.01 -1.99 -4.17
N PRO A 33 2.06 -3.15 -4.85
CA PRO A 33 2.35 -4.42 -4.20
C PRO A 33 3.81 -4.49 -3.73
N CYS A 34 4.00 -5.03 -2.54
CA CYS A 34 5.28 -5.23 -1.88
C CYS A 34 5.42 -6.70 -1.45
N ALA A 35 6.65 -7.24 -1.48
CA ALA A 35 6.88 -8.64 -1.15
C ALA A 35 6.68 -8.92 0.36
N THR A 36 7.13 -7.99 1.21
CA THR A 36 7.05 -8.08 2.67
C THR A 36 6.34 -6.86 3.28
N PHE A 37 6.02 -6.93 4.57
CA PHE A 37 5.48 -5.76 5.28
C PHE A 37 6.54 -4.68 5.43
N GLU A 38 7.77 -5.08 5.70
CA GLU A 38 8.95 -4.23 5.78
C GLU A 38 9.14 -3.43 4.49
N ASP A 39 8.95 -4.06 3.33
CA ASP A 39 8.99 -3.36 2.04
C ASP A 39 7.87 -2.32 1.90
N ALA A 40 6.66 -2.61 2.40
CA ALA A 40 5.55 -1.66 2.37
C ALA A 40 5.81 -0.46 3.29
N PHE A 41 6.43 -0.68 4.46
CA PHE A 41 6.88 0.41 5.34
C PHE A 41 8.00 1.23 4.69
N ALA A 42 9.01 0.56 4.12
CA ALA A 42 10.12 1.21 3.45
C ALA A 42 9.65 2.05 2.25
N ALA A 43 8.64 1.59 1.50
CA ALA A 43 8.06 2.35 0.40
C ALA A 43 7.47 3.70 0.85
N VAL A 44 6.88 3.77 2.04
CA VAL A 44 6.39 5.03 2.61
C VAL A 44 7.54 5.90 3.12
N GLU A 45 8.52 5.30 3.80
CA GLU A 45 9.69 6.02 4.32
C GLU A 45 10.56 6.64 3.20
N ASN A 46 10.73 5.92 2.09
CA ASN A 46 11.48 6.36 0.92
C ASN A 46 10.69 7.34 0.03
N GLY A 47 9.38 7.47 0.26
CA GLY A 47 8.49 8.31 -0.55
C GLY A 47 8.08 7.69 -1.88
N ASP A 48 8.20 6.37 -2.05
CA ASP A 48 7.68 5.61 -3.19
C ASP A 48 6.15 5.43 -3.14
N ALA A 49 5.58 5.50 -1.93
CA ALA A 49 4.16 5.49 -1.64
C ALA A 49 3.79 6.58 -0.62
N ASP A 50 2.57 7.10 -0.73
CA ASP A 50 2.07 8.12 0.20
C ASP A 50 1.49 7.52 1.48
N LEU A 51 1.01 6.28 1.39
CA LEU A 51 0.37 5.52 2.46
C LEU A 51 0.74 4.03 2.34
N ALA A 52 0.54 3.27 3.41
CA ALA A 52 0.59 1.81 3.39
C ALA A 52 -0.68 1.20 4.01
N MET A 53 -1.18 0.12 3.43
CA MET A 53 -2.28 -0.69 3.92
C MET A 53 -1.73 -1.98 4.54
N ILE A 54 -1.81 -2.09 5.87
CA ILE A 54 -1.24 -3.20 6.64
C ILE A 54 -2.37 -3.93 7.40
N PRO A 55 -2.69 -5.19 7.06
CA PRO A 55 -3.61 -6.00 7.85
C PRO A 55 -2.99 -6.37 9.19
N ILE A 56 -3.63 -5.95 10.29
CA ILE A 56 -3.21 -6.26 11.67
C ILE A 56 -3.85 -7.55 12.22
N GLU A 57 -4.97 -7.97 11.65
CA GLU A 57 -5.69 -9.19 12.00
C GLU A 57 -6.16 -9.88 10.71
N ASN A 58 -6.00 -11.20 10.67
CA ASN A 58 -6.40 -12.03 9.53
C ASN A 58 -7.08 -13.28 10.09
N THR A 59 -8.41 -13.31 10.01
CA THR A 59 -9.26 -14.43 10.49
C THR A 59 -9.67 -15.33 9.33
#